data_AF-A0A7W5MYL4-F1
#
_entry.id   AF-A0A7W5MYL4-F1
#
_cell.length_a   1.000
_cell.length_b   1.000
_cell.length_c   1.000
_cell.angle_alpha   90.00
_cell.angle_beta   90.00
_cell.angle_gamma   90.00
#
_symmetry.space_group_name_H-M   'P 1'
#
loop_
_entity.id
_entity.type
_entity.pdbx_description
1 polymer ?
#
loop_
_entity_poly.entity_id
_entity_poly.type
_entity_poly.pdbx_seq_one_letter_code
_entity_poly.pdbx_strand_id
1 'polypeptide(L)'
;MQRTPGLLDTIVNAVSMKLDQVLTALIPSLESNAAASYAAKMSPAELQAAITFYSGPVGRKLVTATPSVVMGDDVRKILSSAELAEFAAFSQSSAGQKMGALRPQQTNDMRMAVNHALEAAEPQIDAAAKSAGQAYIRAHQPKNH
;
A
#
# COMPACT_ATOMS: atom_id res chain seq x y z
N MET A 1 -11.20 -38.44 4.68
CA MET A 1 -10.05 -37.52 4.52
C MET A 1 -9.68 -37.00 5.90
N GLN A 2 -8.54 -37.42 6.45
CA GLN A 2 -8.03 -36.83 7.69
C GLN A 2 -7.61 -35.38 7.39
N ARG A 3 -8.20 -34.41 8.11
CA ARG A 3 -7.70 -33.04 8.12
C ARG A 3 -6.36 -33.06 8.86
N THR A 4 -5.25 -32.78 8.16
CA THR A 4 -3.92 -32.64 8.78
C THR A 4 -3.86 -31.26 9.46
N PRO A 5 -3.96 -31.16 10.79
CA PRO A 5 -4.07 -29.88 11.48
C PRO A 5 -2.77 -29.08 11.33
N GLY A 6 -2.82 -27.85 10.82
CA GLY A 6 -1.64 -26.98 10.66
C GLY A 6 -0.94 -27.04 9.29
N LEU A 7 -1.35 -27.92 8.37
CA LEU A 7 -0.84 -27.92 6.99
C LEU A 7 -1.24 -26.63 6.25
N LEU A 8 -2.51 -26.25 6.35
CA LEU A 8 -3.01 -25.03 5.72
C LEU A 8 -2.33 -23.79 6.31
N ASP A 9 -2.16 -23.73 7.64
CA ASP A 9 -1.47 -22.61 8.29
C ASP A 9 -0.01 -22.48 7.82
N THR A 10 0.68 -23.62 7.64
CA THR A 10 2.05 -23.65 7.12
C THR A 10 2.12 -23.13 5.67
N ILE A 11 1.18 -23.53 4.83
CA ILE A 11 1.10 -23.05 3.43
C ILE A 11 0.76 -21.56 3.40
N VAL A 12 -0.23 -21.13 4.17
CA VAL A 12 -0.65 -19.72 4.27
C VAL A 12 0.52 -18.85 4.73
N ASN A 13 1.24 -19.26 5.78
CA ASN A 13 2.41 -18.50 6.26
C ASN A 13 3.49 -18.36 5.19
N ALA A 14 3.80 -19.43 4.45
CA ALA A 14 4.79 -19.39 3.38
C ALA A 14 4.36 -18.46 2.22
N VAL A 15 3.08 -18.50 1.85
CA VAL A 15 2.50 -17.58 0.84
C VAL A 15 2.54 -16.14 1.34
N SER A 16 2.11 -15.88 2.58
CA SER A 16 2.13 -14.55 3.20
C SER A 16 3.54 -13.95 3.24
N MET A 17 4.55 -14.73 3.64
CA MET A 17 5.94 -14.29 3.62
C MET A 17 6.40 -13.94 2.19
N LYS A 18 5.99 -14.72 1.19
CA LYS A 18 6.39 -14.45 -0.19
C LYS A 18 5.70 -13.21 -0.74
N LEU A 19 4.43 -13.01 -0.43
CA LEU A 19 3.69 -11.79 -0.75
C LEU A 19 4.34 -10.56 -0.11
N ASP A 20 4.71 -10.64 1.17
CA ASP A 20 5.39 -9.57 1.89
C ASP A 20 6.73 -9.18 1.23
N GLN A 21 7.53 -10.18 0.81
CA GLN A 21 8.77 -9.95 0.08
C GLN A 21 8.53 -9.22 -1.26
N VAL A 22 7.52 -9.64 -2.02
CA VAL A 22 7.18 -9.02 -3.32
C VAL A 22 6.74 -7.58 -3.13
N LEU A 23 5.85 -7.32 -2.17
CA LEU A 23 5.35 -5.98 -1.89
C LEU A 23 6.46 -5.07 -1.35
N THR A 24 7.30 -5.58 -0.43
CA THR A 24 8.43 -4.82 0.12
C THR A 24 9.43 -4.44 -0.97
N ALA A 25 9.73 -5.35 -1.90
CA ALA A 25 10.63 -5.06 -3.03
C ALA A 25 10.05 -4.01 -4.01
N LEU A 26 8.72 -3.86 -4.05
CA LEU A 26 8.04 -2.92 -4.93
C LEU A 26 8.02 -1.48 -4.38
N ILE A 27 8.06 -1.31 -3.05
CA ILE A 27 7.97 0.00 -2.38
C ILE A 27 8.90 1.06 -2.99
N PRO A 28 10.22 0.81 -3.18
CA PRO A 28 11.12 1.84 -3.70
C PRO A 28 10.74 2.33 -5.10
N SER A 29 10.24 1.43 -5.95
CA SER A 29 9.80 1.79 -7.31
C SER A 29 8.53 2.63 -7.27
N LEU A 30 7.57 2.29 -6.40
CA LEU A 30 6.34 3.07 -6.23
C LEU A 30 6.64 4.47 -5.72
N GLU A 31 7.53 4.60 -4.73
CA GLU A 31 7.96 5.89 -4.19
C GLU A 31 8.64 6.75 -5.26
N SER A 32 9.56 6.17 -6.02
CA SER A 32 10.25 6.86 -7.11
C SER A 32 9.27 7.34 -8.21
N ASN A 33 8.33 6.48 -8.60
CA ASN A 33 7.35 6.82 -9.64
C ASN A 33 6.37 7.90 -9.17
N ALA A 34 5.93 7.85 -7.91
CA ALA A 34 5.10 8.88 -7.32
C ALA A 34 5.85 10.22 -7.26
N ALA A 35 7.11 10.22 -6.80
CA ALA A 35 7.95 11.40 -6.73
C ALA A 35 8.18 12.04 -8.12
N ALA A 36 8.50 11.22 -9.13
CA ALA A 36 8.66 11.68 -10.51
C ALA A 36 7.37 12.29 -11.07
N SER A 37 6.22 11.68 -10.77
CA SER A 37 4.91 12.18 -11.20
C SER A 37 4.61 13.57 -10.63
N TYR A 38 4.92 13.78 -9.35
CA TYR A 38 4.78 15.09 -8.71
C TYR A 38 5.76 16.11 -9.29
N ALA A 39 7.04 15.75 -9.44
CA ALA A 39 8.06 16.63 -10.01
C ALA A 39 7.76 17.06 -11.46
N ALA A 40 7.13 16.19 -12.26
CA ALA A 40 6.76 16.49 -13.64
C ALA A 40 5.56 17.44 -13.79
N LYS A 41 4.74 17.60 -12.75
CA LYS A 41 3.44 18.30 -12.82
C LYS A 41 3.33 19.49 -11.86
N MET A 42 4.20 19.55 -10.86
CA MET A 42 4.24 20.58 -9.84
C MET A 42 5.56 21.34 -9.90
N SER A 43 5.48 22.65 -9.74
CA SER A 43 6.63 23.53 -9.54
C SER A 43 7.26 23.33 -8.16
N PRO A 44 8.52 23.74 -7.95
CA PRO A 44 9.15 23.68 -6.63
C PRO A 44 8.36 24.39 -5.52
N ALA A 45 7.72 25.52 -5.82
CA ALA A 45 6.90 26.24 -4.86
C ALA A 45 5.62 25.47 -4.48
N GLU A 46 5.00 24.79 -5.45
CA GLU A 46 3.82 23.96 -5.20
C GLU A 46 4.18 22.71 -4.39
N LEU A 47 5.32 22.08 -4.69
CA LEU A 47 5.85 20.97 -3.89
C LEU A 47 6.15 21.42 -2.46
N GLN A 48 6.80 22.57 -2.28
CA GLN A 48 7.07 23.11 -0.96
C GLN A 48 5.78 23.43 -0.20
N ALA A 49 4.77 23.99 -0.86
CA ALA A 49 3.46 24.23 -0.24
C ALA A 49 2.78 22.93 0.20
N ALA A 50 2.84 21.87 -0.63
CA ALA A 50 2.33 20.55 -0.26
C ALA A 50 3.10 19.94 0.92
N ILE A 51 4.43 20.02 0.90
CA ILE A 51 5.29 19.54 2.01
C ILE A 51 4.95 20.27 3.31
N THR A 52 4.85 21.60 3.26
CA THR A 52 4.49 22.41 4.43
C THR A 52 3.11 22.02 4.97
N PHE A 53 2.12 21.82 4.10
CA PHE A 53 0.78 21.41 4.53
C PHE A 53 0.77 20.01 5.16
N TYR A 54 1.33 19.00 4.47
CA TYR A 54 1.30 17.61 4.94
C TYR A 54 2.23 17.33 6.14
N SER A 55 3.22 18.18 6.38
CA SER A 55 4.01 18.17 7.62
C SER A 55 3.36 18.93 8.78
N GLY A 56 2.31 19.72 8.51
CA GLY A 56 1.51 20.42 9.52
C GLY A 56 0.60 19.49 10.33
N PRO A 57 -0.07 20.00 11.38
CA PRO A 57 -0.98 19.21 12.22
C PRO A 57 -2.17 18.64 11.44
N VAL A 58 -2.82 19.45 10.61
CA VAL A 58 -3.98 19.05 9.79
C VAL A 58 -3.57 18.02 8.75
N GLY A 59 -2.49 18.29 8.02
CA GLY A 59 -1.94 17.38 7.04
C GLY A 59 -1.54 16.01 7.63
N ARG A 60 -0.90 15.99 8.80
CA ARG A 60 -0.56 14.74 9.50
C ARG A 60 -1.79 13.95 9.92
N LYS A 61 -2.84 14.61 10.45
CA LYS A 61 -4.12 13.96 10.77
C LYS A 61 -4.76 13.32 9.54
N LEU A 62 -4.72 14.01 8.40
CA LEU A 62 -5.24 13.47 7.14
C LEU A 62 -4.43 12.26 6.67
N VAL A 63 -3.10 12.32 6.75
CA VAL A 63 -2.23 11.19 6.36
C VAL A 63 -2.49 9.97 7.22
N THR A 64 -2.60 10.12 8.54
CA THR A 64 -2.88 8.99 9.44
C THR A 64 -4.29 8.42 9.26
N ALA A 65 -5.25 9.27 8.90
CA ALA A 65 -6.63 8.86 8.61
C ALA A 65 -6.86 8.39 7.16
N THR A 66 -5.82 8.39 6.30
CA THR A 66 -5.91 8.00 4.88
C THR A 66 -6.63 6.66 4.67
N PRO A 67 -6.43 5.59 5.48
CA PRO A 67 -7.18 4.36 5.31
C PRO A 67 -8.70 4.56 5.40
N SER A 68 -9.17 5.37 6.35
CA SER A 68 -10.59 5.70 6.54
C SER A 68 -11.12 6.61 5.44
N VAL A 69 -10.35 7.63 5.01
CA VAL A 69 -10.72 8.54 3.92
C VAL A 69 -10.85 7.78 2.59
N VAL A 70 -9.93 6.86 2.31
CA VAL A 70 -9.96 6.01 1.10
C VAL A 70 -11.15 5.04 1.12
N MET A 71 -11.62 4.64 2.31
CA MET A 71 -12.82 3.82 2.49
C MET A 71 -14.14 4.63 2.48
N GLY A 72 -14.08 5.93 2.19
CA GLY A 72 -15.26 6.76 1.96
C GLY A 72 -15.75 7.55 3.19
N ASP A 73 -14.95 7.65 4.26
CA ASP A 73 -15.26 8.57 5.34
C ASP A 73 -15.08 10.03 4.88
N ASP A 74 -16.08 10.85 5.17
CA ASP A 74 -16.04 12.28 4.93
C ASP A 74 -14.91 12.90 5.76
N VAL A 75 -14.09 13.74 5.14
CA VAL A 75 -13.01 14.51 5.81
C VAL A 75 -13.56 15.30 7.01
N ARG A 76 -14.86 15.66 6.96
CA ARG A 76 -15.59 16.31 8.06
C ARG A 76 -15.74 15.48 9.34
N LYS A 77 -15.55 14.16 9.26
CA LYS A 77 -15.52 13.27 10.44
C LYS A 77 -14.15 13.22 11.12
N ILE A 78 -13.11 13.70 10.44
CA ILE A 78 -11.71 13.61 10.86
C ILE A 78 -11.21 14.96 11.38
N LEU A 79 -11.66 16.05 10.75
CA LEU A 79 -11.22 17.41 11.04
C LEU A 79 -12.30 18.19 11.79
N SER A 80 -11.87 19.00 12.76
CA SER A 80 -12.72 20.02 13.37
C SER A 80 -13.04 21.15 12.38
N SER A 81 -14.00 22.02 12.71
CA SER A 81 -14.39 23.14 11.84
C SER A 81 -13.23 24.10 11.50
N ALA A 82 -12.32 24.35 12.45
CA ALA A 82 -11.14 25.19 12.20
C ALA A 82 -10.14 24.51 11.25
N GLU A 83 -9.93 23.20 11.42
CA GLU A 83 -9.03 22.41 10.58
C GLU A 83 -9.58 22.19 9.17
N LEU A 84 -10.91 22.13 9.04
CA LEU A 84 -11.59 22.12 7.74
C LEU A 84 -11.34 23.40 6.95
N ALA A 85 -11.25 24.56 7.61
CA ALA A 85 -10.93 25.81 6.95
C ALA A 85 -9.49 25.82 6.41
N GLU A 86 -8.54 25.29 7.19
CA GLU A 86 -7.13 25.13 6.77
C GLU A 86 -7.01 24.15 5.59
N PHE A 87 -7.68 22.99 5.68
CA PHE A 87 -7.76 22.04 4.58
C PHE A 87 -8.41 22.65 3.33
N ALA A 88 -9.49 23.41 3.49
CA ALA A 88 -10.17 24.07 2.38
C ALA A 88 -9.24 25.07 1.69
N ALA A 89 -8.54 25.91 2.45
CA ALA A 89 -7.57 26.87 1.91
C ALA A 89 -6.45 26.17 1.14
N PHE A 90 -5.91 25.07 1.67
CA PHE A 90 -4.93 24.27 0.92
C PHE A 90 -5.54 23.65 -0.34
N SER A 91 -6.72 23.03 -0.24
CA SER A 91 -7.38 22.35 -1.37
C SER A 91 -7.70 23.28 -2.54
N GLN A 92 -7.93 24.57 -2.26
CA GLN A 92 -8.19 25.61 -3.25
C GLN A 92 -6.89 26.22 -3.83
N SER A 93 -5.74 25.99 -3.20
CA SER A 93 -4.44 26.41 -3.74
C SER A 93 -4.06 25.61 -4.99
N SER A 94 -3.20 26.16 -5.85
CA SER A 94 -2.68 25.46 -7.03
C SER A 94 -2.04 24.11 -6.66
N ALA A 95 -1.30 24.06 -5.55
CA ALA A 95 -0.70 22.84 -5.04
C ALA A 95 -1.78 21.80 -4.66
N GLY A 96 -2.78 22.20 -3.87
CA GLY A 96 -3.85 21.30 -3.44
C GLY A 96 -4.70 20.77 -4.61
N GLN A 97 -5.00 21.61 -5.60
CA GLN A 97 -5.72 21.21 -6.80
C GLN A 97 -4.93 20.19 -7.62
N LYS A 98 -3.63 20.41 -7.84
CA LYS A 98 -2.76 19.46 -8.55
C LYS A 98 -2.59 18.15 -7.79
N MET A 99 -2.40 18.20 -6.47
CA MET A 99 -2.37 17.00 -5.62
C MET A 99 -3.71 16.23 -5.71
N GLY A 100 -4.85 16.93 -5.73
CA GLY A 100 -6.16 16.33 -5.95
C GLY A 100 -6.29 15.67 -7.32
N ALA A 101 -5.83 16.32 -8.37
CA ALA A 101 -5.91 15.81 -9.75
C ALA A 101 -4.99 14.61 -10.01
N LEU A 102 -3.81 14.56 -9.38
CA LEU A 102 -2.84 13.48 -9.57
C LEU A 102 -3.20 12.21 -8.80
N ARG A 103 -3.94 12.33 -7.69
CA ARG A 103 -4.29 11.19 -6.83
C ARG A 103 -4.94 10.02 -7.57
N PRO A 104 -6.00 10.20 -8.38
CA PRO A 104 -6.64 9.09 -9.08
C PRO A 104 -5.69 8.34 -10.02
N GLN A 105 -4.85 9.08 -10.75
CA GLN A 105 -3.85 8.49 -11.64
C GLN A 105 -2.82 7.70 -10.82
N GLN A 106 -2.26 8.29 -9.77
CA GLN A 106 -1.29 7.62 -8.91
C GLN A 106 -1.85 6.36 -8.25
N THR A 107 -3.09 6.39 -7.77
CA THR A 107 -3.76 5.21 -7.21
C THR A 107 -3.91 4.10 -8.26
N ASN A 108 -4.28 4.46 -9.49
CA ASN A 108 -4.39 3.48 -10.57
C ASN A 108 -3.02 2.90 -10.97
N ASP A 109 -2.00 3.75 -11.10
CA ASP A 109 -0.65 3.34 -11.48
C ASP A 109 -0.04 2.41 -10.41
N MET A 110 -0.20 2.74 -9.13
CA MET A 110 0.20 1.89 -8.01
C MET A 110 -0.53 0.54 -8.04
N ARG A 111 -1.84 0.54 -8.26
CA ARG A 111 -2.63 -0.70 -8.36
C ARG A 111 -2.16 -1.58 -9.51
N MET A 112 -1.90 -1.00 -10.68
CA MET A 112 -1.39 -1.72 -11.85
C MET A 112 0.01 -2.31 -11.58
N ALA A 113 0.90 -1.54 -10.96
CA ALA A 113 2.23 -2.00 -10.60
C ALA A 113 2.19 -3.16 -9.59
N VAL A 114 1.31 -3.09 -8.58
CA VAL A 114 1.08 -4.18 -7.63
C VAL A 114 0.56 -5.43 -8.35
N ASN A 115 -0.46 -5.30 -9.20
CA ASN A 115 -1.01 -6.43 -9.94
C ASN A 115 0.05 -7.10 -10.82
N HIS A 116 0.80 -6.32 -11.59
CA HIS A 116 1.86 -6.85 -12.44
C HIS A 116 2.98 -7.54 -11.64
N ALA A 117 3.35 -6.98 -10.47
CA ALA A 117 4.34 -7.60 -9.59
C ALA A 117 3.82 -8.94 -9.02
N LEU A 118 2.54 -9.02 -8.67
CA LEU A 118 1.92 -10.26 -8.19
C LEU A 118 1.82 -11.31 -9.29
N GLU A 119 1.42 -10.93 -10.51
CA GLU A 119 1.40 -11.82 -11.68
C GLU A 119 2.80 -12.36 -11.98
N ALA A 120 3.83 -11.51 -11.97
CA ALA A 120 5.21 -11.94 -12.18
C ALA A 120 5.74 -12.84 -11.06
N ALA A 121 5.23 -12.69 -9.83
CA ALA A 121 5.64 -13.46 -8.67
C ALA A 121 4.84 -14.76 -8.47
N GLU A 122 3.72 -14.95 -9.18
CA GLU A 122 2.82 -16.11 -9.06
C GLU A 122 3.57 -17.45 -9.07
N PRO A 123 4.52 -17.72 -9.98
CA PRO A 123 5.25 -18.99 -9.97
C PRO A 123 6.05 -19.23 -8.69
N GLN A 124 6.57 -18.15 -8.08
CA GLN A 124 7.37 -18.21 -6.87
C GLN A 124 6.49 -18.36 -5.62
N ILE A 125 5.29 -17.78 -5.64
CA ILE A 125 4.27 -17.93 -4.61
C ILE A 125 3.78 -19.39 -4.59
N ASP A 126 3.48 -19.95 -5.76
CA ASP A 126 3.11 -21.35 -5.93
C ASP A 126 4.21 -22.31 -5.47
N ALA A 127 5.46 -22.01 -5.82
CA ALA A 127 6.60 -22.79 -5.39
C ALA A 127 6.76 -22.77 -3.86
N ALA A 128 6.53 -21.62 -3.21
CA ALA A 128 6.57 -21.49 -1.76
C ALA A 128 5.47 -22.33 -1.09
N ALA A 129 4.23 -22.25 -1.59
CA ALA A 129 3.11 -23.06 -1.12
C ALA A 129 3.40 -24.58 -1.24
N LYS A 130 3.87 -25.03 -2.40
CA LYS A 130 4.22 -26.43 -2.66
C LYS A 130 5.36 -26.90 -1.74
N SER A 131 6.40 -26.10 -1.60
CA SER A 131 7.56 -26.43 -0.75
C SER A 131 7.17 -26.55 0.72
N ALA A 132 6.36 -25.62 1.22
CA ALA A 132 5.86 -25.63 2.59
C ALA A 132 4.98 -26.85 2.87
N GLY A 133 4.07 -27.19 1.95
CA GLY A 133 3.24 -28.38 2.07
C GLY A 133 4.06 -29.68 2.07
N GLN A 134 5.05 -29.79 1.19
CA GLN A 134 5.95 -30.95 1.15
C GLN A 134 6.81 -31.07 2.41
N ALA A 135 7.34 -29.95 2.92
CA ALA A 135 8.14 -29.94 4.14
C ALA A 135 7.29 -30.37 5.35
N TYR A 136 6.06 -29.86 5.47
CA TYR A 136 5.13 -30.27 6.51
C TYR A 136 4.83 -31.77 6.42
N ILE A 137 4.52 -32.30 5.23
CA ILE A 137 4.24 -33.74 5.05
C ILE A 137 5.46 -34.58 5.47
N ARG A 138 6.67 -34.21 5.04
CA ARG A 138 7.90 -34.92 5.43
C ARG A 138 8.13 -34.91 6.94
N ALA A 139 7.87 -33.79 7.61
CA ALA A 139 8.05 -33.65 9.06
C ALA A 139 7.05 -34.48 9.88
N HIS A 140 5.88 -34.81 9.31
CA HIS A 140 4.79 -35.51 10.00
C HIS A 140 4.51 -36.92 9.46
N GLN A 141 5.37 -37.43 8.58
CA GLN A 141 5.33 -38.84 8.18
C GLN A 141 5.82 -39.73 9.34
N PRO A 142 5.12 -40.85 9.64
CA PRO A 142 5.61 -41.80 10.63
C PRO A 142 6.94 -42.38 10.16
N LYS A 143 7.95 -42.32 11.02
CA LYS A 143 9.23 -43.00 10.78
C LYS A 143 8.99 -44.50 10.96
N ASN A 144 8.96 -45.25 9.87
CA ASN A 144 9.00 -46.71 9.94
C ASN A 144 10.41 -47.10 10.41
N HIS A 145 10.53 -47.49 11.67
CA HIS A 145 11.68 -48.18 12.22
C HIS A 145 11.48 -49.69 12.10
#